data_AF-A0A644XJH8-F1
#
_entry.id   AF-A0A644XJH8-F1
#
_cell.length_a   1.000
_cell.length_b   1.000
_cell.length_c   1.000
_cell.angle_alpha   90.00
_cell.angle_beta   90.00
_cell.angle_gamma   90.00
#
_symmetry.space_group_name_H-M   'P 1'
#
loop_
_entity.id
_entity.type
_entity.pdbx_description
1 polymer ?
#
loop_
_entity_poly.entity_id
_entity_poly.type
_entity_poly.pdbx_seq_one_letter_code
_entity_poly.pdbx_strand_id
1 'polypeptide(L)'
;MNTGSWEFKTLTIAAIVNVPLFLIAVFILQTRFRPELQEDRYYSTYLGNKTNQPIIINKEDAQLDNLIHRIAELEKKLSNIDKDGDVPNNRLIDLVIGVNKHLPDIDQLSKKLAKIGLLDYTLFGGKEPPKGRNVSISKYLPKPTIRKIVKLARELNFTTYNLYDNNEENAVEDVLIGSYGDGDHIIAL
;
A
#
# COMPACT_ATOMS: atom_id res chain seq x y z
N MET A 1 18.48 -7.69 -70.08
CA MET A 1 18.77 -9.00 -69.48
C MET A 1 19.96 -8.86 -68.53
N ASN A 2 19.72 -8.73 -67.21
CA ASN A 2 20.67 -9.14 -66.14
C ASN A 2 20.11 -8.98 -64.70
N THR A 3 18.79 -9.08 -64.50
CA THR A 3 18.13 -8.90 -63.18
C THR A 3 17.85 -10.23 -62.46
N GLY A 4 18.61 -11.28 -62.78
CA GLY A 4 18.41 -12.62 -62.19
C GLY A 4 19.64 -13.17 -61.49
N SER A 5 20.80 -12.50 -61.62
CA SER A 5 22.05 -12.99 -61.05
C SER A 5 22.33 -12.42 -59.66
N TRP A 6 21.81 -11.24 -59.33
CA TRP A 6 22.14 -10.58 -58.07
C TRP A 6 21.21 -11.01 -56.95
N GLU A 7 19.92 -11.09 -57.23
CA GLU A 7 18.85 -11.53 -56.33
C GLU A 7 19.06 -12.99 -55.89
N PHE A 8 19.44 -13.85 -56.82
CA PHE A 8 19.76 -15.24 -56.51
C PHE A 8 21.04 -15.37 -55.65
N LYS A 9 22.06 -14.55 -55.93
CA LYS A 9 23.31 -14.52 -55.15
C LYS A 9 23.06 -14.02 -53.72
N THR A 10 22.26 -12.97 -53.55
CA THR A 10 21.92 -12.44 -52.22
C THR A 10 21.08 -13.42 -51.42
N LEU A 11 20.12 -14.11 -52.05
CA LEU A 11 19.32 -15.14 -51.39
C LEU A 11 20.18 -16.33 -50.94
N THR A 12 21.14 -16.73 -51.77
CA THR A 12 22.07 -17.82 -51.45
C THR A 12 22.99 -17.44 -50.29
N ILE A 13 23.54 -16.21 -50.28
CA ILE A 13 24.37 -15.71 -49.18
C ILE A 13 23.56 -15.59 -47.90
N ALA A 14 22.33 -15.08 -47.96
CA ALA A 14 21.45 -14.99 -46.81
C ALA A 14 21.17 -16.36 -46.19
N ALA A 15 20.91 -17.39 -47.01
CA ALA A 15 20.70 -18.75 -46.54
C ALA A 15 21.96 -19.35 -45.88
N ILE A 16 23.15 -19.10 -46.45
CA ILE A 16 24.42 -19.59 -45.91
C ILE A 16 24.77 -18.90 -44.59
N VAL A 17 24.47 -17.61 -44.43
CA VAL A 17 24.80 -16.83 -43.22
C VAL A 17 23.79 -17.05 -42.09
N ASN A 18 22.52 -17.31 -42.41
CA ASN A 18 21.47 -17.45 -41.39
C ASN A 18 21.70 -18.67 -40.47
N VAL A 19 22.20 -19.79 -41.03
CA VAL A 19 22.47 -21.01 -40.26
C VAL A 19 23.57 -20.82 -39.20
N PRO A 20 24.78 -20.32 -39.53
CA PRO A 20 25.81 -20.07 -38.52
C PRO A 20 25.41 -18.96 -37.55
N LEU A 21 24.68 -17.93 -37.99
CA LEU A 21 24.16 -16.90 -37.09
C LEU A 21 23.20 -17.49 -36.05
N PHE A 22 22.31 -18.38 -36.49
CA PHE A 22 21.38 -19.10 -35.61
C PHE A 22 22.14 -20.00 -34.62
N LEU A 23 23.15 -20.73 -35.08
CA LEU A 23 23.97 -21.58 -34.20
C LEU A 23 24.76 -20.76 -33.17
N ILE A 24 25.31 -19.60 -33.55
CA ILE A 24 25.98 -18.69 -32.61
C ILE A 24 24.98 -18.15 -31.58
N ALA A 25 23.77 -17.76 -32.00
CA ALA A 25 22.74 -17.28 -31.10
C ALA A 25 22.33 -18.37 -30.09
N VAL A 26 22.11 -19.61 -30.54
CA VAL A 26 21.82 -20.75 -29.66
C VAL A 26 22.99 -21.05 -28.73
N PHE A 27 24.23 -20.98 -29.22
CA PHE A 27 25.42 -21.20 -28.40
C PHE A 27 25.59 -20.12 -27.32
N ILE A 28 25.37 -18.84 -27.65
CA ILE A 28 25.36 -17.75 -26.67
C ILE A 28 24.24 -17.97 -25.65
N LEU A 29 23.05 -18.38 -26.09
CA LEU A 29 21.94 -18.67 -25.18
C LEU A 29 22.31 -19.80 -24.19
N GLN A 30 22.95 -20.86 -24.68
CA GLN A 30 23.36 -22.00 -23.85
C GLN A 30 24.54 -21.71 -22.92
N THR A 31 25.46 -20.82 -23.31
CA THR A 31 26.69 -20.54 -22.55
C THR A 31 26.57 -19.34 -21.63
N ARG A 32 25.83 -18.28 -22.01
CA ARG A 32 25.67 -17.06 -21.20
C ARG A 32 24.62 -17.20 -20.11
N PHE A 33 23.54 -17.96 -20.35
CA PHE A 33 22.50 -18.17 -19.34
C PHE A 33 22.78 -19.34 -18.39
N ARG A 34 23.77 -20.19 -18.64
CA ARG A 34 24.18 -21.23 -17.67
C ARG A 34 24.78 -20.64 -16.38
N PRO A 35 25.67 -19.63 -16.45
CA PRO A 35 26.17 -18.91 -15.27
C PRO A 35 25.07 -18.12 -14.56
N GLU A 36 24.24 -17.35 -15.28
CA GLU A 36 23.22 -16.51 -14.64
C GLU A 36 22.10 -17.32 -13.96
N LEU A 37 21.78 -18.53 -14.45
CA LEU A 37 20.88 -19.47 -13.74
C LEU A 37 21.57 -20.18 -12.55
N GLN A 38 22.90 -20.16 -12.48
CA GLN A 38 23.69 -20.72 -11.36
C GLN A 38 24.11 -19.67 -10.33
N GLU A 39 24.03 -18.38 -10.67
CA GLU A 39 24.08 -17.26 -9.71
C GLU A 39 22.74 -17.08 -8.97
N ASP A 40 21.92 -18.13 -8.90
CA ASP A 40 20.93 -18.20 -7.85
C ASP A 40 21.68 -18.13 -6.51
N ARG A 41 21.51 -17.03 -5.76
CA ARG A 41 22.17 -16.79 -4.46
C ARG A 41 22.03 -17.98 -3.50
N TYR A 42 21.09 -18.88 -3.76
CA TYR A 42 20.82 -20.08 -2.98
C TYR A 42 21.68 -21.30 -3.35
N TYR A 43 22.34 -21.36 -4.52
CA TYR A 43 23.14 -22.54 -4.91
C TYR A 43 24.48 -22.60 -4.17
N SER A 44 25.12 -21.46 -3.92
CA SER A 44 26.28 -21.33 -3.03
C SER A 44 25.92 -21.72 -1.59
N THR A 45 24.73 -21.34 -1.10
CA THR A 45 24.21 -21.76 0.21
C THR A 45 23.94 -23.27 0.27
N TYR A 46 23.42 -23.86 -0.81
CA TYR A 46 23.19 -25.31 -0.90
C TYR A 46 24.49 -26.13 -0.93
N LEU A 47 25.50 -25.67 -1.69
CA LEU A 47 26.84 -26.27 -1.67
C LEU A 47 27.54 -26.08 -0.32
N GLY A 48 27.40 -24.93 0.33
CA GLY A 48 27.91 -24.68 1.68
C GLY A 48 27.30 -25.62 2.73
N ASN A 49 26.02 -25.94 2.61
CA ASN A 49 25.34 -26.89 3.50
C ASN A 49 25.73 -28.36 3.27
N LYS A 50 26.19 -28.73 2.06
CA LYS A 50 26.61 -30.10 1.72
C LYS A 50 28.11 -30.33 1.81
N THR A 51 28.91 -29.28 1.71
CA THR A 51 30.36 -29.36 1.76
C THR A 51 30.79 -28.87 3.13
N ASN A 52 31.37 -29.75 3.94
CA ASN A 52 31.83 -29.49 5.31
C ASN A 52 33.07 -28.55 5.34
N GLN A 53 33.12 -27.54 4.46
CA GLN A 53 34.12 -26.50 4.46
C GLN A 53 33.69 -25.45 5.50
N PRO A 54 34.58 -25.06 6.41
CA PRO A 54 34.26 -24.05 7.40
C PRO A 54 34.00 -22.72 6.70
N ILE A 55 32.73 -22.38 6.57
CA ILE A 55 32.27 -21.08 6.09
C ILE A 55 32.78 -20.07 7.13
N ILE A 56 33.71 -19.21 6.75
CA ILE A 56 34.06 -18.04 7.55
C ILE A 56 32.87 -17.10 7.41
N ILE A 57 31.85 -17.32 8.25
CA ILE A 57 30.67 -16.46 8.30
C ILE A 57 31.18 -15.12 8.82
N ASN A 58 31.18 -14.11 7.95
CA ASN A 58 31.54 -12.77 8.36
C ASN A 58 30.49 -12.34 9.41
N LYS A 59 30.92 -11.69 10.49
CA LYS A 59 30.03 -11.34 11.62
C LYS A 59 28.79 -10.56 11.16
N GLU A 60 28.92 -9.84 10.05
CA GLU A 60 27.88 -9.08 9.37
C GLU A 60 26.77 -9.96 8.80
N ASP A 61 27.07 -11.11 8.19
CA ASP A 61 26.07 -12.03 7.63
C ASP A 61 25.26 -12.72 8.74
N ALA A 62 25.94 -13.14 9.81
CA ALA A 62 25.27 -13.67 10.99
C ALA A 62 24.35 -12.63 11.66
N GLN A 63 24.73 -11.35 11.63
CA GLN A 63 23.88 -10.27 12.11
C GLN A 63 22.68 -10.02 11.19
N LEU A 64 22.88 -10.10 9.88
CA LEU A 64 21.82 -9.96 8.88
C LEU A 64 20.76 -11.06 9.07
N ASP A 65 21.17 -12.31 9.24
CA ASP A 65 20.26 -13.44 9.47
C ASP A 65 19.49 -13.28 10.79
N ASN A 66 20.15 -12.80 11.85
CA ASN A 66 19.48 -12.49 13.11
C ASN A 66 18.45 -11.36 12.97
N LEU A 67 18.74 -10.34 12.15
CA LEU A 67 17.81 -9.25 11.88
C LEU A 67 16.62 -9.73 11.04
N ILE A 68 16.86 -10.53 10.01
CA ILE A 68 15.81 -11.14 9.18
C ILE A 68 14.90 -12.01 10.04
N HIS A 69 15.47 -12.84 10.92
CA HIS A 69 14.70 -13.66 11.85
C HIS A 69 13.87 -12.81 12.82
N ARG A 70 14.43 -11.73 13.37
CA ARG A 70 13.68 -10.80 14.23
C ARG A 70 12.55 -10.11 13.49
N ILE A 71 12.76 -9.69 12.24
CA ILE A 71 11.73 -9.07 11.40
C ILE A 71 10.62 -10.08 11.12
N ALA A 72 10.95 -11.30 10.71
CA ALA A 72 9.96 -12.36 10.48
C ALA A 72 9.18 -12.72 11.76
N GLU A 73 9.84 -12.72 12.92
CA GLU A 73 9.18 -12.94 14.21
C GLU A 73 8.27 -11.77 14.58
N LEU A 74 8.69 -10.52 14.33
CA LEU A 74 7.87 -9.32 14.52
C LEU A 74 6.66 -9.33 13.59
N GLU A 75 6.84 -9.63 12.30
CA GLU A 75 5.76 -9.77 11.33
C GLU A 75 4.76 -10.86 11.73
N LYS A 76 5.26 -12.00 12.23
CA LYS A 76 4.41 -13.07 12.75
C LYS A 76 3.64 -12.62 14.00
N LYS A 77 4.28 -11.87 14.90
CA LYS A 77 3.62 -11.28 16.08
C LYS A 77 2.57 -10.25 15.68
N LEU A 78 2.85 -9.39 14.71
CA LEU A 78 1.92 -8.43 14.13
C LEU A 78 0.73 -9.13 13.45
N SER A 79 0.97 -10.16 12.64
CA SER A 79 -0.11 -10.92 12.00
C SER A 79 -0.97 -11.70 12.99
N ASN A 80 -0.41 -12.15 14.11
CA ASN A 80 -1.17 -12.79 15.18
C ASN A 80 -1.97 -11.78 16.01
N ILE A 81 -1.53 -10.52 16.11
CA ILE A 81 -2.33 -9.43 16.71
C ILE A 81 -3.60 -9.18 15.89
N ASP A 82 -3.58 -9.40 14.58
CA ASP A 82 -4.77 -9.28 13.72
C ASP A 82 -5.69 -10.51 13.76
N LYS A 83 -5.23 -11.65 14.31
CA LYS A 83 -5.97 -12.94 14.27
C LYS A 83 -6.50 -13.41 15.61
N ASP A 84 -6.13 -12.77 16.71
CA ASP A 84 -6.73 -13.04 18.02
C ASP A 84 -7.94 -12.10 18.22
N GLY A 85 -9.13 -12.68 18.09
CA GLY A 85 -10.42 -11.99 18.02
C GLY A 85 -10.92 -11.41 19.33
N ASP A 86 -10.11 -10.66 20.09
CA ASP A 86 -10.58 -9.91 21.27
C ASP A 86 -9.69 -8.70 21.67
N VAL A 87 -9.34 -7.84 20.70
CA VAL A 87 -8.62 -6.57 20.94
C VAL A 87 -9.42 -5.44 20.27
N PRO A 88 -9.69 -4.30 20.95
CA PRO A 88 -10.77 -3.40 20.57
C PRO A 88 -10.56 -2.86 19.16
N ASN A 89 -11.58 -3.06 18.36
CA ASN A 89 -11.78 -2.68 16.96
C ASN A 89 -11.80 -1.14 16.75
N ASN A 90 -11.04 -0.38 17.55
CA ASN A 90 -11.12 1.06 17.77
C ASN A 90 -10.01 1.85 17.06
N ARG A 91 -9.19 1.18 16.26
CA ARG A 91 -8.11 1.81 15.53
C ARG A 91 -8.64 2.37 14.22
N LEU A 92 -9.15 3.60 14.28
CA LEU A 92 -9.39 4.49 13.13
C LEU A 92 -8.05 5.00 12.54
N ILE A 93 -6.98 4.17 12.59
CA ILE A 93 -5.58 4.61 12.50
C ILE A 93 -5.21 5.16 11.11
N ASP A 94 -5.93 4.78 10.06
CA ASP A 94 -5.62 5.23 8.69
C ASP A 94 -6.63 6.24 8.14
N LEU A 95 -7.54 6.77 8.96
CA LEU A 95 -8.54 7.74 8.51
C LEU A 95 -8.02 9.16 8.69
N VAL A 96 -7.99 9.92 7.60
CA VAL A 96 -7.72 11.36 7.67
C VAL A 96 -8.99 12.07 8.08
N ILE A 97 -9.06 12.53 9.33
CA ILE A 97 -10.23 13.25 9.85
C ILE A 97 -9.97 14.76 9.81
N GLY A 98 -10.85 15.50 9.16
CA GLY A 98 -10.92 16.95 9.25
C GLY A 98 -11.90 17.42 10.32
N VAL A 99 -11.53 18.47 11.06
CA VAL A 99 -12.40 19.15 12.03
C VAL A 99 -12.55 20.63 11.64
N ASN A 100 -13.79 21.13 11.66
CA ASN A 100 -14.06 22.51 11.32
C ASN A 100 -13.56 23.47 12.43
N LYS A 101 -12.67 24.41 12.06
CA LYS A 101 -12.07 25.42 12.94
C LYS A 101 -13.07 26.40 13.56
N HIS A 102 -14.24 26.59 12.95
CA HIS A 102 -15.28 27.52 13.41
C HIS A 102 -16.34 26.85 14.30
N LEU A 103 -16.10 25.62 14.76
CA LEU A 103 -16.94 25.00 15.76
C LEU A 103 -16.76 25.70 17.12
N PRO A 104 -17.84 26.13 17.80
CA PRO A 104 -17.75 26.86 19.06
C PRO A 104 -17.13 26.04 20.20
N ASP A 105 -17.18 24.70 20.13
CA ASP A 105 -16.70 23.78 21.16
C ASP A 105 -15.43 23.02 20.73
N ILE A 106 -14.61 23.59 19.84
CA ILE A 106 -13.46 22.86 19.26
C ILE A 106 -12.47 22.36 20.33
N ASP A 107 -12.25 23.13 21.39
CA ASP A 107 -11.35 22.76 22.50
C ASP A 107 -11.89 21.58 23.33
N GLN A 108 -13.21 21.44 23.42
CA GLN A 108 -13.82 20.29 24.08
C GLN A 108 -13.83 19.08 23.15
N LEU A 109 -14.05 19.31 21.85
CA LEU A 109 -14.05 18.28 20.83
C LEU A 109 -12.67 17.65 20.68
N SER A 110 -11.60 18.45 20.61
CA SER A 110 -10.22 17.96 20.52
C SER A 110 -9.84 17.09 21.72
N LYS A 111 -10.22 17.48 22.94
CA LYS A 111 -10.03 16.66 24.15
C LYS A 111 -10.79 15.34 24.10
N LYS A 112 -12.02 15.35 23.58
CA LYS A 112 -12.82 14.13 23.41
C LYS A 112 -12.24 13.23 22.33
N LEU A 113 -11.77 13.78 21.21
CA LEU A 113 -11.11 13.04 20.13
C LEU A 113 -9.79 12.42 20.61
N ALA A 114 -8.98 13.17 21.34
CA ALA A 114 -7.74 12.69 21.95
C ALA A 114 -8.00 11.53 22.93
N LYS A 115 -9.07 11.61 23.73
CA LYS A 115 -9.48 10.52 24.63
C LYS A 115 -9.84 9.23 23.89
N ILE A 116 -10.30 9.35 22.65
CA ILE A 116 -10.73 8.22 21.81
C ILE A 116 -9.56 7.67 20.98
N GLY A 117 -8.38 8.30 21.06
CA GLY A 117 -7.15 7.86 20.38
C GLY A 117 -6.94 8.48 19.01
N LEU A 118 -7.72 9.51 18.64
CA LEU A 118 -7.48 10.33 17.45
C LEU A 118 -6.51 11.45 17.81
N LEU A 119 -5.24 11.24 17.48
CA LEU A 119 -4.15 12.18 17.75
C LEU A 119 -3.91 13.15 16.60
N ASP A 120 -4.12 12.72 15.35
CA ASP A 120 -3.96 13.54 14.16
C ASP A 120 -5.32 13.85 13.52
N TYR A 121 -5.62 15.13 13.36
CA TYR A 121 -6.75 15.63 12.59
C TYR A 121 -6.36 16.91 11.83
N THR A 122 -6.91 17.10 10.64
CA THR A 122 -6.73 18.33 9.86
C THR A 122 -7.74 19.38 10.31
N LEU A 123 -7.39 20.65 10.20
CA LEU A 123 -8.31 21.77 10.46
C LEU A 123 -8.81 22.30 9.13
N PHE A 124 -10.12 22.27 8.92
CA PHE A 124 -10.76 22.83 7.73
C PHE A 124 -11.78 23.91 8.12
N GLY A 125 -12.31 24.67 7.16
CA GLY A 125 -13.35 25.66 7.41
C GLY A 125 -13.11 26.98 6.67
N GLY A 126 -14.20 27.59 6.21
CA GLY A 126 -14.20 28.82 5.41
C GLY A 126 -14.07 30.08 6.26
N LYS A 127 -15.02 31.01 6.09
CA LYS A 127 -15.13 32.26 6.87
C LYS A 127 -16.26 32.24 7.90
N GLU A 128 -17.25 31.36 7.71
CA GLU A 128 -18.46 31.31 8.52
C GLU A 128 -18.50 30.03 9.36
N PRO A 129 -19.16 30.05 10.54
CA PRO A 129 -19.41 28.85 11.31
C PRO A 129 -20.41 27.92 10.61
N PRO A 130 -20.30 26.60 10.76
CA PRO A 130 -21.28 25.67 10.23
C PRO A 130 -22.64 25.89 10.92
N LYS A 131 -23.73 25.85 10.14
CA LYS A 131 -25.10 26.10 10.64
C LYS A 131 -25.60 25.00 11.59
N GLY A 132 -24.99 23.82 11.55
CA GLY A 132 -25.37 22.67 12.37
C GLY A 132 -24.22 21.71 12.64
N ARG A 133 -24.50 20.69 13.46
CA ARG A 133 -23.54 19.62 13.79
C ARG A 133 -23.67 18.46 12.81
N ASN A 134 -23.08 18.66 11.63
CA ASN A 134 -23.09 17.70 10.54
C ASN A 134 -21.72 17.02 10.37
N VAL A 135 -21.72 15.73 10.01
CA VAL A 135 -20.52 14.95 9.69
C VAL A 135 -20.64 14.44 8.25
N SER A 136 -19.70 14.84 7.39
CA SER A 136 -19.59 14.26 6.06
C SER A 136 -18.60 13.09 6.08
N ILE A 137 -18.97 11.97 5.49
CA ILE A 137 -18.20 10.73 5.45
C ILE A 137 -17.98 10.35 3.98
N SER A 138 -16.75 9.98 3.61
CA SER A 138 -16.43 9.56 2.25
C SER A 138 -17.22 8.32 1.85
N LYS A 139 -17.83 8.35 0.66
CA LYS A 139 -18.61 7.22 0.11
C LYS A 139 -17.76 5.97 -0.20
N TYR A 140 -16.44 6.10 -0.24
CA TYR A 140 -15.51 4.99 -0.52
C TYR A 140 -15.12 4.19 0.72
N LEU A 141 -15.54 4.64 1.91
CA LEU A 141 -15.21 3.94 3.15
C LEU A 141 -15.99 2.63 3.30
N PRO A 142 -15.37 1.57 3.85
CA PRO A 142 -16.09 0.34 4.18
C PRO A 142 -17.25 0.62 5.14
N LYS A 143 -18.42 0.01 4.87
CA LYS A 143 -19.61 0.08 5.76
C LYS A 143 -19.29 -0.11 7.25
N PRO A 144 -18.48 -1.09 7.70
CA PRO A 144 -18.17 -1.24 9.12
C PRO A 144 -17.46 -0.01 9.72
N THR A 145 -16.62 0.66 8.93
CA THR A 145 -15.92 1.90 9.32
C THR A 145 -16.90 3.06 9.45
N ILE A 146 -17.80 3.22 8.48
CA ILE A 146 -18.87 4.22 8.54
C ILE A 146 -19.70 4.06 9.81
N ARG A 147 -20.08 2.81 10.19
CA ARG A 147 -20.83 2.57 11.43
C ARG A 147 -20.10 3.03 12.68
N LYS A 148 -18.78 2.81 12.75
CA LYS A 148 -17.95 3.27 13.86
C LYS A 148 -17.88 4.79 13.91
N ILE A 149 -17.68 5.45 12.78
CA ILE A 149 -17.64 6.92 12.67
C ILE A 149 -18.99 7.52 13.10
N VAL A 150 -20.11 6.95 12.65
CA VAL A 150 -21.45 7.41 13.04
C VAL A 150 -21.67 7.23 14.55
N LYS A 151 -21.22 6.11 15.13
CA LYS A 151 -21.28 5.89 16.58
C LYS A 151 -20.46 6.94 17.34
N LEU A 152 -19.23 7.19 16.89
CA LEU A 152 -18.32 8.21 17.44
C LEU A 152 -18.96 9.60 17.39
N ALA A 153 -19.45 9.99 16.21
CA ALA A 153 -20.10 11.27 15.97
C ALA A 153 -21.32 11.46 16.87
N ARG A 154 -22.10 10.39 17.11
CA ARG A 154 -23.23 10.41 18.05
C ARG A 154 -22.79 10.66 19.50
N GLU A 155 -21.70 10.04 19.96
CA GLU A 155 -21.12 10.29 21.29
C GLU A 155 -20.63 11.75 21.43
N LEU A 156 -20.30 12.39 20.31
CA LEU A 156 -19.87 13.79 20.22
C LEU A 156 -21.04 14.77 19.97
N ASN A 157 -22.29 14.30 20.06
CA ASN A 157 -23.53 15.06 19.83
C ASN A 157 -23.70 15.60 18.39
N PHE A 158 -23.19 14.88 17.38
CA PHE A 158 -23.51 15.17 15.98
C PHE A 158 -24.79 14.45 15.56
N THR A 159 -25.69 15.19 14.91
CA THR A 159 -27.06 14.75 14.62
C THR A 159 -27.29 14.48 13.15
N THR A 160 -26.58 15.17 12.27
CA THR A 160 -26.71 15.05 10.82
C THR A 160 -25.47 14.39 10.23
N TYR A 161 -25.70 13.62 9.17
CA TYR A 161 -24.69 12.85 8.47
C TYR A 161 -24.86 13.08 6.98
N ASN A 162 -23.76 13.11 6.25
CA ASN A 162 -23.75 13.20 4.79
C ASN A 162 -22.72 12.24 4.23
N LEU A 163 -23.01 11.70 3.05
CA LEU A 163 -22.02 11.02 2.24
C LEU A 163 -21.51 12.01 1.20
N TYR A 164 -20.19 12.16 1.09
CA TYR A 164 -19.57 13.01 0.08
C TYR A 164 -18.56 12.23 -0.75
N ASP A 165 -18.25 12.75 -1.93
CA ASP A 165 -17.26 12.19 -2.83
C ASP A 165 -15.94 12.95 -2.68
N ASN A 166 -15.01 12.33 -1.95
CA ASN A 166 -13.70 12.93 -1.72
C ASN A 166 -12.91 13.19 -3.01
N ASN A 167 -13.11 12.34 -4.04
CA ASN A 167 -12.37 12.43 -5.30
C ASN A 167 -12.89 13.56 -6.19
N GLU A 168 -14.21 13.78 -6.21
CA GLU A 168 -14.81 14.88 -6.98
C GLU A 168 -14.51 16.25 -6.33
N GLU A 169 -14.42 16.29 -5.00
CA GLU A 169 -14.17 17.52 -4.23
C GLU A 169 -12.68 17.84 -4.03
N ASN A 170 -11.76 16.97 -4.52
CA ASN A 170 -10.31 17.07 -4.29
C ASN A 170 -9.93 17.27 -2.82
N ALA A 171 -10.70 16.70 -1.89
CA ALA A 171 -10.39 16.74 -0.48
C ALA A 171 -9.43 15.58 -0.13
N VAL A 172 -8.62 15.76 0.91
CA VAL A 172 -7.66 14.73 1.37
C VAL A 172 -8.28 13.92 2.51
N GLU A 173 -9.22 14.54 3.23
CA GLU A 173 -9.92 13.98 4.36
C GLU A 173 -10.90 12.89 3.95
N ASP A 174 -10.97 11.82 4.73
CA ASP A 174 -11.99 10.77 4.59
C ASP A 174 -13.28 11.08 5.36
N VAL A 175 -13.15 11.90 6.41
CA VAL A 175 -14.25 12.28 7.31
C VAL A 175 -14.11 13.76 7.66
N LEU A 176 -15.19 14.52 7.48
CA LEU A 176 -15.25 15.93 7.82
C LEU A 176 -16.26 16.15 8.95
N ILE A 177 -15.76 16.57 10.12
CA ILE A 177 -16.55 16.90 11.29
C ILE A 177 -16.89 18.40 11.28
N GLY A 178 -18.18 18.73 11.27
CA GLY A 178 -18.67 20.11 11.19
C GLY A 178 -18.76 20.63 9.76
N SER A 179 -19.21 19.79 8.82
CA SER A 179 -19.38 20.18 7.42
C SER A 179 -20.58 21.11 7.24
N TYR A 180 -20.58 21.90 6.15
CA TYR A 180 -21.60 22.92 5.87
C TYR A 180 -22.88 22.39 5.22
N GLY A 181 -22.97 21.07 4.96
CA GLY A 181 -24.15 20.47 4.34
C GLY A 181 -25.37 20.42 5.26
N ASP A 182 -26.56 20.44 4.68
CA ASP A 182 -27.85 20.46 5.40
C ASP A 182 -28.27 19.09 5.97
N GLY A 183 -27.53 18.02 5.66
CA GLY A 183 -27.73 16.70 6.29
C GLY A 183 -28.80 15.84 5.63
N ASP A 184 -28.95 15.94 4.31
CA ASP A 184 -30.02 15.29 3.53
C ASP A 184 -29.97 13.75 3.55
N HIS A 185 -28.86 13.16 3.96
CA HIS A 185 -28.70 11.71 4.00
C HIS A 185 -28.64 11.18 5.42
N ILE A 186 -29.82 10.88 5.99
CA ILE A 186 -29.90 10.03 7.17
C ILE A 186 -29.29 8.67 6.80
N ILE A 187 -28.08 8.40 7.28
CA ILE A 187 -27.45 7.09 7.16
C ILE A 187 -28.28 6.14 8.04
N ALA A 188 -29.24 5.45 7.42
CA ALA A 188 -29.97 4.36 8.06
C ALA A 188 -28.96 3.25 8.39
N LEU A 189 -28.69 3.08 9.68
CA LEU A 189 -27.72 2.12 10.22
C LEU A 189 -28.26 0.69 10.28
#